data_AF-A0A524BAY1-F1
#
_entry.id   AF-A0A524BAY1-F1
#
_cell.length_a   1.000
_cell.length_b   1.000
_cell.length_c   1.000
_cell.angle_alpha   90.00
_cell.angle_beta   90.00
_cell.angle_gamma   90.00
#
_symmetry.space_group_name_H-M   'P 1'
#
loop_
_entity.id
_entity.type
_entity.pdbx_description
1 polymer ?
#
loop_
_entity_poly.entity_id
_entity_poly.type
_entity_poly.pdbx_seq_one_letter_code
_entity_poly.pdbx_strand_id
1 'polypeptide(L)'
;MKGSDVIAFRVQDSMANLFGPQDWSAVHESAIHGFSGVAAWLANFYSTHAKPYPLQVKDLWRYSGVVCDLREFRRRLKGALAQLMAPDVAAAVRIAEYELSSQHLVVKLYRWST
;
A
#
# COMPACT_ATOMS: atom_id res chain seq x y z
N MET A 1 -15.49 -22.80 -28.91
CA MET A 1 -15.75 -21.50 -28.22
C MET A 1 -16.82 -21.77 -27.18
N LYS A 2 -16.71 -21.47 -25.89
CA LYS A 2 -15.74 -20.74 -25.06
C LYS A 2 -15.90 -21.35 -23.65
N GLY A 3 -14.81 -21.71 -22.97
CA GLY A 3 -14.87 -21.86 -21.52
C GLY A 3 -15.32 -20.52 -20.96
N SER A 4 -16.30 -20.49 -20.04
CA SER A 4 -16.79 -19.22 -19.53
C SER A 4 -15.65 -18.51 -18.80
N ASP A 5 -15.22 -17.35 -19.31
CA ASP A 5 -14.23 -16.46 -18.70
C ASP A 5 -14.73 -15.82 -17.39
N VAL A 6 -15.76 -16.39 -16.78
CA VAL A 6 -16.48 -15.85 -15.63
C VAL A 6 -16.31 -16.80 -14.46
N ILE A 7 -15.64 -16.33 -13.42
CA ILE A 7 -15.57 -17.01 -12.13
C ILE A 7 -16.67 -16.40 -11.25
N ALA A 8 -17.63 -17.22 -10.84
CA ALA A 8 -18.68 -16.82 -9.90
C ALA A 8 -18.26 -17.13 -8.46
N PHE A 9 -18.22 -16.11 -7.60
CA PHE A 9 -18.00 -16.26 -6.16
C PHE A 9 -19.32 -16.06 -5.42
N ARG A 10 -19.62 -16.93 -4.45
CA ARG A 10 -20.72 -16.75 -3.49
C ARG A 10 -20.13 -16.33 -2.15
N VAL A 11 -20.38 -15.09 -1.74
CA VAL A 11 -20.02 -14.59 -0.41
C VAL A 11 -21.17 -14.93 0.55
N GLN A 12 -20.87 -15.59 1.67
CA GLN A 12 -21.87 -15.91 2.70
C GLN A 12 -22.23 -14.66 3.51
N ASP A 13 -23.46 -14.58 4.01
CA ASP A 13 -23.93 -13.46 4.84
C ASP A 13 -23.05 -13.24 6.08
N SER A 14 -22.54 -14.32 6.69
CA SER A 14 -21.58 -14.26 7.79
C SER A 14 -20.29 -13.51 7.44
N MET A 15 -19.80 -13.69 6.21
CA MET A 15 -18.61 -13.00 5.70
C MET A 15 -18.92 -11.56 5.31
N ALA A 16 -20.10 -11.31 4.73
CA ALA A 16 -20.56 -9.95 4.40
C ALA A 16 -20.76 -9.09 5.67
N ASN A 17 -21.22 -9.71 6.76
CA ASN A 17 -21.44 -9.08 8.05
C ASN A 17 -20.20 -9.06 8.96
N LEU A 18 -19.08 -9.67 8.54
CA LEU A 18 -17.87 -9.77 9.37
C LEU A 18 -17.21 -8.41 9.62
N PHE A 19 -17.44 -7.45 8.72
CA PHE A 19 -16.92 -6.10 8.81
C PHE A 19 -18.07 -5.14 9.13
N GLY A 20 -18.07 -4.58 10.35
CA GLY A 20 -18.99 -3.52 10.73
C GLY A 20 -18.79 -2.25 9.88
N PRO A 21 -19.69 -1.27 9.96
CA PRO A 21 -19.48 0.04 9.37
C PRO A 21 -18.13 0.60 9.84
N GLN A 22 -17.24 0.92 8.89
CA GLN A 22 -15.85 1.40 9.11
C GLN A 22 -14.80 0.35 9.55
N ASP A 23 -15.13 -0.94 9.64
CA ASP A 23 -14.16 -2.00 9.95
C ASP A 23 -13.48 -2.59 8.70
N TRP A 24 -13.40 -1.81 7.63
CA TRP A 24 -12.83 -2.22 6.36
C TRP A 24 -11.93 -1.13 5.78
N SER A 25 -10.99 -1.53 4.93
CA SER A 25 -10.12 -0.61 4.20
C SER A 25 -10.33 -0.76 2.70
N ALA A 26 -10.64 0.35 2.03
CA ALA A 26 -10.68 0.40 0.57
C ALA A 26 -9.25 0.45 0.03
N VAL A 27 -8.94 -0.42 -0.92
CA VAL A 27 -7.70 -0.36 -1.68
C VAL A 27 -8.02 0.16 -3.08
N HIS A 28 -7.27 1.18 -3.52
CA HIS A 28 -7.45 1.75 -4.85
C HIS A 28 -6.86 0.82 -5.91
N GLU A 29 -7.53 0.64 -7.05
CA GLU A 29 -7.13 -0.29 -8.12
C GLU A 29 -5.68 -0.04 -8.60
N SER A 30 -5.26 1.22 -8.70
CA SER A 30 -3.89 1.58 -9.09
C SER A 30 -2.83 1.07 -8.11
N ALA A 31 -3.15 0.84 -6.83
CA ALA A 31 -2.24 0.22 -5.88
C ALA A 31 -2.00 -1.26 -6.19
N ILE A 32 -3.00 -1.93 -6.76
CA ILE A 32 -2.99 -3.37 -7.03
C ILE A 32 -2.22 -3.66 -8.32
N HIS A 33 -2.46 -2.88 -9.37
CA HIS A 33 -1.94 -3.18 -10.71
C HIS A 33 -0.81 -2.25 -11.19
N GLY A 34 -0.61 -1.09 -10.56
CA GLY A 34 0.32 -0.07 -11.05
C GLY A 34 1.80 -0.30 -10.70
N PHE A 35 2.11 -1.26 -9.84
CA PHE A 35 3.44 -1.40 -9.25
C PHE A 35 3.83 -2.86 -9.01
N SER A 36 5.10 -3.10 -8.71
CA SER A 36 5.61 -4.41 -8.29
C SER A 36 6.51 -4.30 -7.05
N GLY A 37 6.71 -5.43 -6.36
CA GLY A 37 7.61 -5.52 -5.20
C GLY A 37 7.26 -4.56 -4.06
N VAL A 38 8.28 -3.88 -3.50
CA VAL A 38 8.13 -2.97 -2.36
C VAL A 38 7.21 -1.78 -2.69
N ALA A 39 7.25 -1.28 -3.92
CA ALA A 39 6.36 -0.17 -4.33
C ALA A 39 4.90 -0.59 -4.32
N ALA A 40 4.57 -1.78 -4.83
CA ALA A 40 3.20 -2.31 -4.77
C ALA A 40 2.74 -2.51 -3.32
N TRP A 41 3.62 -3.08 -2.49
CA TRP A 41 3.29 -3.27 -1.09
C TRP A 41 3.04 -1.94 -0.37
N LEU A 42 3.90 -0.93 -0.56
CA LEU A 42 3.71 0.41 0.04
C LEU A 42 2.44 1.09 -0.46
N ALA A 43 2.15 1.02 -1.77
CA ALA A 43 0.94 1.61 -2.34
C ALA A 43 -0.32 1.01 -1.71
N ASN A 44 -0.37 -0.32 -1.59
CA ASN A 44 -1.48 -1.02 -0.92
C ASN A 44 -1.55 -0.67 0.57
N PHE A 45 -0.43 -0.79 1.28
CA PHE A 45 -0.35 -0.58 2.72
C PHE A 45 -0.75 0.84 3.14
N TYR A 46 -0.26 1.88 2.45
CA TYR A 46 -0.64 3.25 2.77
C TYR A 46 -2.03 3.64 2.24
N SER A 47 -2.57 2.95 1.23
CA SER A 47 -3.95 3.21 0.75
C SER A 47 -5.01 2.96 1.84
N THR A 48 -4.71 2.11 2.83
CA THR A 48 -5.60 1.82 3.97
C THR A 48 -5.49 2.84 5.10
N HIS A 49 -4.49 3.73 5.08
CA HIS A 49 -4.28 4.68 6.16
C HIS A 49 -5.27 5.86 6.06
N ALA A 50 -5.78 6.28 7.22
CA ALA A 50 -6.62 7.46 7.33
C ALA A 50 -5.81 8.77 7.37
N LYS A 51 -4.58 8.74 7.90
CA LYS A 51 -3.71 9.91 8.10
C LYS A 51 -2.23 9.51 8.20
N PRO A 52 -1.28 10.45 8.11
CA PRO A 52 0.13 10.17 8.35
C PRO A 52 0.34 9.60 9.76
N TYR A 53 1.17 8.56 9.85
CA TYR A 53 1.55 7.93 11.12
C TYR A 53 3.00 7.44 11.05
N PRO A 54 3.83 7.70 12.08
CA PRO A 54 5.21 7.21 12.14
C PRO A 54 5.24 5.69 12.33
N LEU A 55 5.90 4.99 11.41
CA LEU A 55 6.09 3.54 11.48
C LEU A 55 7.57 3.19 11.54
N GLN A 56 7.92 2.19 12.33
CA GLN A 56 9.30 1.71 12.36
C GLN A 56 9.65 1.05 11.03
N VAL A 57 10.81 1.40 10.46
CA VAL A 57 11.32 0.80 9.22
C VAL A 57 11.52 -0.72 9.40
N LYS A 58 11.86 -1.16 10.62
CA LYS A 58 11.98 -2.58 10.96
C LYS A 58 10.64 -3.32 10.88
N ASP A 59 9.55 -2.68 11.28
CA ASP A 59 8.22 -3.26 11.20
C ASP A 59 7.74 -3.32 9.75
N LEU A 60 7.98 -2.27 8.96
CA LEU A 60 7.70 -2.29 7.52
C LEU A 60 8.45 -3.43 6.82
N TRP A 61 9.73 -3.64 7.16
CA TRP A 61 10.51 -4.76 6.64
C TRP A 61 9.86 -6.10 6.97
N ARG A 62 9.44 -6.30 8.23
CA ARG A 62 8.77 -7.52 8.70
C ARG A 62 7.40 -7.74 8.02
N TYR A 63 6.60 -6.69 7.89
CA TYR A 63 5.23 -6.77 7.35
C TYR A 63 5.21 -6.94 5.83
N SER A 64 6.21 -6.41 5.13
CA SER A 64 6.29 -6.51 3.67
C SER A 64 6.57 -7.92 3.16
N GLY A 65 7.04 -8.84 4.01
CA GLY A 65 7.36 -10.22 3.63
C GLY A 65 8.54 -10.35 2.67
N VAL A 66 9.29 -9.26 2.42
CA VAL A 66 10.43 -9.27 1.50
C VAL A 66 11.62 -10.04 2.08
N VAL A 67 12.19 -10.92 1.26
CA VAL A 67 13.35 -11.74 1.65
C VAL A 67 14.64 -10.98 1.31
N CYS A 68 15.07 -10.12 2.22
CA CYS A 68 16.37 -9.43 2.17
C CYS A 68 16.75 -8.93 3.57
N ASP A 69 18.01 -8.52 3.77
CA ASP A 69 18.41 -7.87 5.01
C ASP A 69 17.83 -6.44 5.12
N LEU A 70 17.91 -5.86 6.32
CA LEU A 70 17.36 -4.53 6.59
C LEU A 70 18.08 -3.40 5.80
N ARG A 71 19.35 -3.58 5.44
CA ARG A 71 20.12 -2.59 4.68
C ARG A 71 19.62 -2.53 3.24
N GLU A 72 19.45 -3.68 2.63
CA GLU A 72 18.90 -3.82 1.28
C GLU A 72 17.44 -3.41 1.24
N PHE A 73 16.65 -3.74 2.28
CA PHE A 73 15.29 -3.23 2.41
C PHE A 73 15.24 -1.70 2.39
N ARG A 74 16.09 -1.01 3.17
CA ARG A 74 16.15 0.46 3.18
C ARG A 74 16.50 1.03 1.80
N ARG A 75 17.41 0.37 1.07
CA ARG A 75 17.77 0.79 -0.29
C ARG A 75 16.56 0.68 -1.22
N ARG A 76 15.85 -0.44 -1.20
CA ARG A 76 14.63 -0.68 -2.00
C ARG A 76 13.49 0.24 -1.60
N LEU A 77 13.32 0.48 -0.30
CA LEU A 77 12.32 1.39 0.27
C LEU A 77 12.48 2.81 -0.31
N LYS A 78 13.70 3.35 -0.32
CA LYS A 78 13.97 4.68 -0.92
C LYS A 78 13.60 4.73 -2.41
N GLY A 79 13.95 3.69 -3.17
CA GLY A 79 13.59 3.59 -4.59
C GLY A 79 12.08 3.55 -4.80
N ALA A 80 11.37 2.75 -3.99
CA ALA A 80 9.92 2.65 -4.04
C ALA A 80 9.22 3.96 -3.64
N LEU A 81 9.71 4.66 -2.62
CA LEU A 81 9.20 5.98 -2.23
C LEU A 81 9.37 6.99 -3.37
N ALA A 82 10.54 7.04 -4.00
CA ALA A 82 10.79 7.93 -5.14
C ALA A 82 9.85 7.61 -6.32
N GLN A 83 9.64 6.32 -6.61
CA GLN A 83 8.68 5.90 -7.63
C GLN A 83 7.25 6.35 -7.30
N LEU A 84 6.81 6.21 -6.05
CA LEU A 84 5.45 6.57 -5.63
C LEU A 84 5.22 8.09 -5.51
N MET A 85 6.26 8.90 -5.58
CA MET A 85 6.17 10.37 -5.67
C MET A 85 6.05 10.89 -7.11
N ALA A 86 6.25 10.03 -8.11
CA ALA A 86 6.28 10.45 -9.49
C ALA A 86 4.93 11.06 -9.94
N PRO A 87 4.94 12.07 -10.82
CA PRO A 87 3.74 12.83 -11.16
C PRO A 87 2.67 12.01 -11.89
N ASP A 88 3.07 10.95 -12.58
CA ASP A 88 2.24 9.98 -13.29
C ASP A 88 1.53 8.98 -12.36
N VAL A 89 1.91 8.92 -11.08
CA VAL A 89 1.21 8.12 -10.08
C VAL A 89 -0.15 8.73 -9.77
N ALA A 90 -1.20 7.88 -9.78
CA ALA A 90 -2.57 8.29 -9.47
C ALA A 90 -2.67 8.98 -8.09
N ALA A 91 -3.37 10.11 -8.03
CA ALA A 91 -3.50 10.94 -6.83
C ALA A 91 -3.99 10.19 -5.57
N ALA A 92 -4.78 9.13 -5.76
CA ALA A 92 -5.29 8.29 -4.67
C ALA A 92 -4.19 7.57 -3.87
N VAL A 93 -3.04 7.28 -4.48
CA VAL A 93 -1.94 6.51 -3.88
C VAL A 93 -0.59 7.23 -3.95
N ARG A 94 -0.53 8.38 -4.65
CA ARG A 94 0.69 9.17 -4.80
C ARG A 94 1.16 9.70 -3.45
N ILE A 95 2.45 9.58 -3.20
CA ILE A 95 3.11 10.19 -2.05
C ILE A 95 3.37 11.67 -2.38
N ALA A 96 2.88 12.57 -1.54
CA ALA A 96 3.18 14.00 -1.64
C ALA A 96 4.55 14.32 -1.03
N GLU A 97 4.79 13.79 0.18
CA GLU A 97 6.03 13.96 0.91
C GLU A 97 6.24 12.79 1.88
N TYR A 98 7.49 12.58 2.30
CA TYR A 98 7.81 11.61 3.32
C TYR A 98 8.99 12.10 4.18
N GLU A 99 9.01 11.67 5.43
CA GLU A 99 10.13 11.85 6.35
C GLU A 99 10.73 10.48 6.68
N LEU A 100 11.97 10.25 6.27
CA LEU A 100 12.68 9.01 6.54
C LEU A 100 13.87 9.28 7.47
N SER A 101 13.76 8.78 8.70
CA SER A 101 14.84 8.78 9.68
C SER A 101 15.56 7.42 9.70
N SER A 102 16.54 7.27 10.61
CA SER A 102 17.20 5.99 10.82
C SER A 102 16.24 4.92 11.35
N GLN A 103 15.15 5.27 12.03
CA GLN A 103 14.25 4.29 12.65
C GLN A 103 12.82 4.34 12.13
N HIS A 104 12.32 5.52 11.78
CA HIS A 104 10.93 5.75 11.43
C HIS A 104 10.77 6.27 10.00
N LEU A 105 9.67 5.90 9.37
CA LEU A 105 9.15 6.47 8.14
C LEU A 105 7.77 7.08 8.43
N VAL A 106 7.59 8.34 8.03
CA VAL A 106 6.28 9.00 7.95
C VAL A 106 6.01 9.28 6.48
N VAL A 107 4.86 8.85 5.96
CA VAL A 107 4.43 9.13 4.59
C VAL A 107 3.19 10.02 4.65
N LYS A 108 3.11 11.00 3.75
CA LYS A 108 1.91 11.80 3.51
C LYS A 108 1.45 11.59 2.06
N LEU A 109 0.25 11.06 1.91
CA LEU A 109 -0.37 10.89 0.60
C LEU A 109 -0.93 12.21 0.07
N TYR A 110 -0.91 12.36 -1.25
CA TYR A 110 -1.44 13.53 -1.95
C TYR A 110 -2.91 13.78 -1.62
N ARG A 111 -3.73 12.73 -1.57
CA ARG A 111 -5.16 12.80 -1.21
C ARG A 111 -5.49 13.40 0.16
N TRP A 112 -4.53 13.49 1.08
CA TRP A 112 -4.74 14.09 2.41
C TRP A 112 -4.47 15.59 2.45
N SER A 113 -3.95 16.15 1.36
CA SER A 113 -3.63 17.58 1.26
C SER A 113 -4.72 18.37 0.53
N THR A 114 -5.76 17.69 0.05
CA THR A 114 -6.90 18.23 -0.69
C THR A 114 -8.14 18.18 0.19
#